data_AF-A0A968PE18-F1
#
_entry.id   AF-A0A968PE18-F1
#
_cell.length_a   1.000
_cell.length_b   1.000
_cell.length_c   1.000
_cell.angle_alpha   90.00
_cell.angle_beta   90.00
_cell.angle_gamma   90.00
#
_symmetry.space_group_name_H-M   'P 1'
#
loop_
_entity.id
_entity.type
_entity.pdbx_description
1 polymer ?
#
loop_
_entity_poly.entity_id
_entity_poly.type
_entity_poly.pdbx_seq_one_letter_code
_entity_poly.pdbx_strand_id
1 'polypeptide(L)'
;RDNYAAYAHSPQRESLRKRTVAIGDQIVTALAENRVVLAYQPIVDAKSGHAVAHECLVRISRPEGQVIAASDFVPVAEQLGLVRQLDRRVLELTVEALSKHRARACR
;
A
#
# COMPACT_ATOMS: atom_id res chain seq x y z
N ARG A 1 45.54 11.77 -6.18
CA ARG A 1 44.77 13.03 -6.12
C ARG A 1 43.51 12.70 -5.35
N ASP A 2 43.53 12.99 -4.05
CA ASP A 2 42.45 12.66 -3.13
C ASP A 2 41.34 13.69 -3.26
N ASN A 3 40.21 13.28 -3.84
CA ASN A 3 39.00 14.09 -3.80
C ASN A 3 38.22 13.72 -2.55
N TYR A 4 38.35 14.53 -1.51
CA TYR A 4 37.39 14.58 -0.42
C TYR A 4 36.38 15.69 -0.73
N ALA A 5 35.09 15.36 -0.72
CA ALA A 5 34.02 16.34 -0.75
C ALA A 5 33.54 16.53 0.69
N ALA A 6 33.67 17.74 1.22
CA ALA A 6 33.05 18.08 2.50
C ALA A 6 31.54 17.84 2.42
N TYR A 7 30.95 17.29 3.49
CA TYR A 7 29.51 17.11 3.58
C TYR A 7 28.80 18.45 3.37
N ALA A 8 28.15 18.61 2.21
CA ALA A 8 27.34 19.78 1.90
C ALA A 8 25.87 19.46 2.23
N HIS A 9 25.30 20.20 3.17
CA HIS A 9 23.89 20.11 3.51
C HIS A 9 23.04 20.45 2.26
N SER A 10 22.40 19.45 1.66
CA SER A 10 21.44 19.67 0.57
C SER A 10 20.02 19.63 1.14
N PRO A 11 19.27 20.74 1.15
CA PRO A 11 17.90 20.80 1.66
C PRO A 11 16.97 19.75 1.04
N GLN A 12 17.21 19.38 -0.22
CA GLN A 12 16.43 18.37 -0.96
C GLN A 12 16.59 16.95 -0.37
N ARG A 13 17.80 16.56 0.06
CA ARG A 13 18.00 15.24 0.70
C ARG A 13 17.35 15.19 2.07
N GLU A 14 17.39 16.31 2.81
CA GLU A 14 16.76 16.39 4.13
C GLU A 14 15.23 16.27 4.03
N SER A 15 14.60 16.96 3.07
CA SER A 15 13.15 16.90 2.87
C SER A 15 12.69 15.50 2.44
N LEU A 16 13.42 14.85 1.54
CA LEU A 16 13.14 13.46 1.13
C LEU A 16 13.25 12.49 2.32
N ARG A 17 14.27 12.64 3.17
CA ARG A 17 14.43 11.82 4.37
C ARG A 17 13.27 12.01 5.33
N LYS A 18 12.88 13.26 5.62
CA LYS A 18 11.74 13.59 6.48
C LYS A 18 10.45 12.96 5.95
N ARG A 19 10.21 13.04 4.64
CA ARG A 19 9.04 12.43 3.99
C ARG A 19 9.03 10.91 4.10
N THR A 20 10.18 10.27 3.85
CA THR A 20 10.31 8.81 3.95
C THR A 20 10.03 8.31 5.36
N VAL A 21 10.59 8.98 6.37
CA VAL A 21 10.33 8.66 7.79
C VAL A 21 8.85 8.83 8.13
N ALA A 22 8.22 9.94 7.71
CA ALA A 22 6.81 10.20 7.98
C ALA A 22 5.89 9.15 7.33
N ILE A 23 6.17 8.73 6.09
CA ILE A 23 5.39 7.67 5.42
C ILE A 23 5.62 6.32 6.12
N GLY A 24 6.86 6.02 6.53
CA GLY A 24 7.16 4.81 7.30
C GLY A 24 6.36 4.70 8.59
N ASP A 25 6.35 5.78 9.39
CA ASP A 25 5.57 5.87 10.62
C ASP A 25 4.06 5.72 10.35
N GLN A 26 3.58 6.31 9.26
CA GLN A 26 2.21 6.18 8.83
C GLN A 26 1.83 4.73 8.48
N ILE A 27 2.70 3.98 7.80
CA ILE A 27 2.48 2.57 7.47
C ILE A 27 2.40 1.74 8.76
N VAL A 28 3.36 1.91 9.67
CA VAL A 28 3.43 1.17 10.93
C VAL A 28 2.19 1.43 11.78
N THR A 29 1.82 2.70 11.94
CA THR A 29 0.63 3.09 12.70
C THR A 29 -0.64 2.54 12.05
N ALA A 30 -0.76 2.60 10.71
CA ALA A 30 -1.92 2.06 10.01
C ALA A 30 -2.06 0.54 10.15
N LEU A 31 -0.94 -0.20 10.19
CA LEU A 31 -0.93 -1.63 10.47
C LEU A 31 -1.42 -1.93 11.90
N ALA A 32 -0.92 -1.18 12.90
CA ALA A 32 -1.31 -1.35 14.30
C ALA A 32 -2.79 -1.02 14.56
N GLU A 33 -3.31 0.01 13.89
CA GLU A 33 -4.68 0.50 14.07
C GLU A 33 -5.69 -0.15 13.11
N ASN A 34 -5.30 -1.21 12.37
CA ASN A 34 -6.15 -1.88 11.38
C ASN A 34 -6.72 -0.94 10.30
N ARG A 35 -5.98 0.10 9.92
CA ARG A 35 -6.38 1.08 8.89
C ARG A 35 -5.91 0.72 7.47
N VAL A 36 -5.26 -0.43 7.31
CA VAL A 36 -5.03 -1.02 5.98
C VAL A 36 -6.34 -1.63 5.48
N VAL A 37 -6.78 -1.20 4.31
CA VAL A 37 -8.05 -1.61 3.70
C VAL A 37 -7.85 -2.02 2.23
N LEU A 38 -8.82 -2.74 1.67
CA LEU A 38 -8.81 -3.17 0.27
C LEU A 38 -9.84 -2.38 -0.54
N ALA A 39 -9.40 -1.86 -1.68
CA ALA A 39 -10.28 -1.50 -2.79
C ALA A 39 -10.32 -2.64 -3.80
N TYR A 40 -11.39 -2.72 -4.59
CA TYR A 40 -11.58 -3.79 -5.58
C TYR A 40 -11.79 -3.19 -6.96
N GLN A 41 -10.97 -3.63 -7.92
CA GLN A 41 -11.12 -3.24 -9.32
C GLN A 41 -11.64 -4.45 -10.12
N PRO A 42 -12.85 -4.40 -10.71
CA PRO A 42 -13.35 -5.48 -11.53
C PRO A 42 -12.48 -5.72 -12.76
N ILE A 43 -12.14 -6.97 -13.01
CA ILE A 43 -11.57 -7.44 -14.27
C ILE A 43 -12.71 -8.03 -15.09
N VAL A 44 -12.97 -7.46 -16.25
CA VAL A 44 -14.13 -7.79 -17.10
C VAL A 44 -13.72 -8.60 -18.32
N ASP A 45 -14.55 -9.57 -18.70
CA ASP A 45 -14.41 -10.27 -19.98
C ASP A 45 -14.78 -9.32 -21.13
N ALA A 46 -13.90 -9.22 -22.13
CA ALA A 46 -14.04 -8.24 -23.22
C ALA A 46 -15.22 -8.53 -24.16
N LYS A 47 -15.71 -9.78 -24.22
CA LYS A 47 -16.83 -10.16 -25.10
C LYS A 47 -18.17 -9.95 -24.42
N SER A 48 -18.31 -10.38 -23.18
CA SER A 48 -19.57 -10.36 -22.43
C SER A 48 -19.75 -9.11 -21.58
N GLY A 49 -18.67 -8.39 -21.25
CA GLY A 49 -18.68 -7.25 -20.34
C GLY A 49 -18.91 -7.61 -18.87
N HIS A 50 -19.03 -8.90 -18.54
CA HIS A 50 -19.23 -9.34 -17.16
C HIS A 50 -17.90 -9.38 -16.40
N ALA A 51 -17.95 -9.02 -15.11
CA ALA A 51 -16.81 -9.17 -14.21
C ALA A 51 -16.50 -10.65 -13.97
N VAL A 52 -15.27 -11.06 -14.29
CA VAL A 52 -14.78 -12.44 -14.11
C VAL A 52 -13.88 -12.57 -12.88
N ALA A 53 -13.27 -11.47 -12.44
CA ALA A 53 -12.45 -11.41 -11.24
C ALA A 53 -12.46 -9.99 -10.66
N HIS A 54 -11.87 -9.83 -9.47
CA HIS A 54 -11.60 -8.53 -8.88
C HIS A 54 -10.14 -8.48 -8.44
N GLU A 55 -9.42 -7.45 -8.87
CA GLU A 55 -8.10 -7.13 -8.35
C GLU A 55 -8.24 -6.47 -6.97
N CYS A 56 -7.51 -6.98 -5.98
CA CYS A 56 -7.46 -6.43 -4.64
C CYS A 56 -6.34 -5.39 -4.56
N LEU A 57 -6.70 -4.13 -4.31
CA LEU A 57 -5.78 -3.00 -4.30
C LEU A 57 -5.66 -2.47 -2.87
N VAL A 58 -4.46 -2.57 -2.29
CA VAL A 58 -4.19 -2.08 -0.93
C VAL A 58 -4.32 -0.56 -0.82
N ARG A 59 -4.90 -0.09 0.29
CA ARG A 59 -5.06 1.31 0.64
C ARG A 59 -4.78 1.52 2.13
N ILE A 60 -4.40 2.74 2.48
CA ILE A 60 -4.36 3.19 3.88
C ILE A 60 -5.46 4.22 4.09
N SER A 61 -6.37 3.94 5.03
CA SER A 61 -7.35 4.91 5.49
C SER A 61 -6.71 5.87 6.50
N ARG A 62 -6.87 7.17 6.30
CA ARG A 62 -6.50 8.18 7.30
C ARG A 62 -7.64 8.37 8.31
N PRO A 63 -7.34 8.82 9.54
CA PRO A 63 -8.37 9.13 10.53
C PRO A 63 -9.42 10.13 10.02
N GLU A 64 -9.04 11.03 9.13
CA GLU A 64 -9.92 12.06 8.55
C GLU A 64 -10.78 11.53 7.39
N GLY A 65 -10.75 10.22 7.10
CA GLY A 65 -11.55 9.56 6.06
C GLY A 65 -10.95 9.58 4.65
N GLN A 66 -9.78 10.19 4.47
CA GLN A 66 -9.05 10.16 3.20
C GLN A 66 -8.38 8.80 2.98
N VAL A 67 -8.33 8.36 1.73
CA VAL A 67 -7.72 7.08 1.34
C VAL A 67 -6.45 7.33 0.55
N ILE A 68 -5.36 6.66 0.94
CA ILE A 68 -4.05 6.78 0.29
C ILE A 68 -3.83 5.59 -0.63
N ALA A 69 -3.36 5.88 -1.85
CA ALA A 69 -3.06 4.87 -2.85
C ALA A 69 -1.73 4.16 -2.56
N ALA A 70 -1.63 2.90 -2.98
CA ALA A 70 -0.42 2.10 -2.85
C ALA A 70 0.83 2.79 -3.44
N SER A 71 0.68 3.50 -4.56
CA SER A 71 1.77 4.24 -5.22
C SER A 71 2.48 5.24 -4.31
N ASP A 72 1.78 5.77 -3.30
CA ASP A 72 2.32 6.81 -2.42
C ASP A 72 3.17 6.24 -1.28
N PHE A 73 2.97 4.98 -0.91
CA PHE A 73 3.59 4.38 0.28
C PHE A 73 4.34 3.07 0.00
N VAL A 74 4.02 2.31 -1.04
CA VAL A 74 4.69 1.04 -1.35
C VAL A 74 6.19 1.24 -1.60
N PRO A 75 6.66 2.24 -2.37
CA PRO A 75 8.10 2.43 -2.56
C PRO A 75 8.85 2.66 -1.23
N VAL A 76 8.23 3.39 -0.29
CA VAL A 76 8.79 3.60 1.05
C VAL A 76 8.73 2.32 1.88
N ALA A 77 7.64 1.56 1.77
CA ALA A 77 7.51 0.27 2.46
C ALA A 77 8.58 -0.73 2.02
N GLU A 78 8.92 -0.75 0.73
CA GLU A 78 10.01 -1.57 0.18
C GLU A 78 11.37 -1.11 0.73
N GLN A 79 11.66 0.20 0.66
CA GLN A 79 12.90 0.80 1.18
C GLN A 79 13.12 0.53 2.67
N LEU A 80 12.04 0.54 3.47
CA LEU A 80 12.10 0.31 4.91
C LEU A 80 11.89 -1.16 5.30
N GLY A 81 11.71 -2.07 4.34
CA GLY A 81 11.46 -3.49 4.61
C GLY A 81 10.11 -3.82 5.24
N LEU A 82 9.16 -2.88 5.21
CA LEU A 82 7.80 -3.02 5.73
C LEU A 82 6.86 -3.76 4.77
N VAL A 83 7.24 -3.92 3.49
CA VAL A 83 6.40 -4.56 2.46
C VAL A 83 5.90 -5.94 2.86
N ARG A 84 6.72 -6.76 3.52
CA ARG A 84 6.29 -8.11 3.98
C ARG A 84 5.16 -8.06 5.01
N GLN A 85 5.15 -7.04 5.87
CA GLN A 85 4.09 -6.88 6.87
C GLN A 85 2.78 -6.44 6.19
N LEU A 86 2.89 -5.55 5.20
CA LEU A 86 1.76 -5.15 4.37
C LEU A 86 1.19 -6.33 3.58
N ASP A 87 2.03 -7.12 2.91
CA ASP A 87 1.60 -8.28 2.11
C ASP A 87 0.85 -9.30 2.97
N ARG A 88 1.38 -9.60 4.17
CA ARG A 88 0.71 -10.48 5.12
C ARG A 88 -0.66 -9.93 5.51
N ARG A 89 -0.74 -8.63 5.84
CA ARG A 89 -2.01 -8.01 6.22
C ARG A 89 -3.01 -8.01 5.07
N VAL A 90 -2.56 -7.72 3.86
CA VAL A 90 -3.38 -7.78 2.63
C VAL A 90 -3.91 -9.19 2.42
N LEU A 91 -3.06 -10.21 2.53
CA LEU A 91 -3.46 -11.60 2.38
C LEU A 91 -4.54 -12.00 3.41
N GLU A 92 -4.36 -11.65 4.68
CA GLU A 92 -5.34 -11.89 5.74
C GLU A 92 -6.69 -11.25 5.40
N LEU A 93 -6.69 -9.98 4.98
CA LEU A 93 -7.89 -9.25 4.58
C LEU A 93 -8.55 -9.87 3.35
N THR A 94 -7.76 -10.30 2.36
CA THR A 94 -8.27 -10.94 1.14
C THR A 94 -8.93 -12.28 1.46
N VAL A 95 -8.31 -13.12 2.29
CA VAL A 95 -8.89 -14.40 2.71
C VAL A 95 -10.17 -14.20 3.51
N GLU A 96 -10.20 -13.21 4.39
CA GLU A 96 -11.40 -12.84 5.14
C GLU A 96 -12.54 -12.38 4.20
N ALA A 97 -12.22 -11.51 3.24
CA ALA A 97 -13.18 -11.05 2.23
C ALA A 97 -13.73 -12.21 1.39
N LEU A 98 -12.86 -13.09 0.87
CA LEU A 98 -13.27 -14.27 0.11
C LEU A 98 -14.14 -15.22 0.94
N SER A 99 -13.84 -15.38 2.23
CA SER A 99 -14.63 -16.22 3.13
C SER A 99 -16.04 -15.65 3.35
N LYS A 100 -16.18 -14.33 3.48
CA LYS A 100 -17.47 -13.63 3.60
C LYS A 100 -18.27 -13.64 2.29
N HIS A 101 -17.58 -13.70 1.15
CA HIS A 101 -18.19 -13.68 -0.18
C HIS A 101 -18.13 -15.03 -0.89
N ARG A 102 -18.04 -16.15 -0.15
CA ARG A 102 -18.02 -17.52 -0.71
C ARG A 102 -19.16 -17.68 -1.72
N ALA A 103 -18.76 -17.81 -2.98
CA ALA A 103 -19.58 -18.13 -4.14
C ALA A 103 -20.96 -17.42 -4.21
N ARG A 104 -20.97 -16.20 -4.74
CA ARG A 104 -21.87 -15.91 -5.88
C ARG A 104 -21.15 -16.25 -7.19
N ALA A 105 -20.47 -17.40 -7.24
CA ALA A 105 -19.77 -17.87 -8.41
C ALA A 105 -20.66 -18.87 -9.16
N CYS A 106 -20.86 -18.59 -10.45
CA CYS A 106 -21.62 -19.35 -11.44
C CYS A 106 -23.15 -19.32 -11.30
N ARG A 107 -23.77 -18.37 -12.00
CA ARG A 107 -24.80 -18.76 -12.96
C ARG A 107 -24.14 -18.99 -14.31
#